data_AF-A0A6L2QA09-F1
#
_entry.id   AF-A0A6L2QA09-F1
#
_cell.length_a   1.000
_cell.length_b   1.000
_cell.length_c   1.000
_cell.angle_alpha   90.00
_cell.angle_beta   90.00
_cell.angle_gamma   90.00
#
_symmetry.space_group_name_H-M   'P 1'
#
loop_
_entity.id
_entity.type
_entity.pdbx_description
1 polymer ?
#
loop_
_entity_poly.entity_id
_entity_poly.type
_entity_poly.pdbx_seq_one_letter_code
_entity_poly.pdbx_strand_id
1 'polypeptide(L)'
;MCVRVYSNSVNEAMNICLQHHKSDSQEVTLKNVNLKASGTYRCEVSGEAPLFTSVHGEGRMEVVALPEEGPHITGQERMYQVGDVISLNCTSGKSFPAARLTWYINGSPVMPDYNAVVQHHGLMTSVVGLNLEVMPHHFLSGHMQIRCVATISTTPQHGHHDRALPLEDNREVFLLSRHE
;
A
#
# COMPACT_ATOMS: atom_id res chain seq x y z
N MET A 1 14.21 28.45 -20.08
CA MET A 1 12.84 28.10 -19.65
C MET A 1 12.93 27.65 -18.20
N CYS A 2 12.42 28.43 -17.25
CA CYS A 2 12.50 28.10 -15.82
C CYS A 2 11.16 27.50 -15.38
N VAL A 3 11.13 26.19 -15.15
CA VAL A 3 9.95 25.54 -14.54
C VAL A 3 9.95 25.88 -13.06
N ARG A 4 8.92 26.62 -12.62
CA ARG A 4 8.64 26.78 -11.19
C ARG A 4 7.57 25.78 -10.80
N VAL A 5 7.86 25.02 -9.76
CA VAL A 5 6.95 24.03 -9.20
C VAL A 5 6.37 24.61 -7.91
N TYR A 6 5.06 24.86 -7.92
CA TYR A 6 4.33 25.37 -6.76
C TYR A 6 3.52 24.23 -6.12
N SER A 7 3.63 24.07 -4.81
CA SER A 7 2.73 23.23 -4.00
C SER A 7 1.63 24.13 -3.40
N ASN A 8 0.36 23.75 -3.58
CA ASN A 8 -0.79 24.54 -3.09
C ASN A 8 -0.97 24.52 -1.56
N SER A 9 -0.15 23.78 -0.80
CA SER A 9 -0.12 23.81 0.67
C SER A 9 0.87 24.88 1.16
N VAL A 10 0.47 26.14 1.00
CA VAL A 10 1.10 27.28 1.67
C VAL A 10 0.70 27.23 3.15
N ASN A 11 1.50 26.55 3.97
CA ASN A 11 1.69 26.82 5.40
C ASN A 11 2.88 25.99 5.93
N GLU A 12 3.94 26.70 6.31
CA GLU A 12 5.11 26.32 7.13
C GLU A 12 5.73 24.90 7.00
N ALA A 13 7.02 24.88 6.66
CA ALA A 13 7.99 23.82 7.01
C ALA A 13 7.97 22.48 6.23
N MET A 14 8.11 22.50 4.90
CA MET A 14 8.59 21.33 4.16
C MET A 14 9.94 21.62 3.48
N ASN A 15 11.00 20.96 3.95
CA ASN A 15 12.36 21.05 3.38
C ASN A 15 12.52 20.26 2.06
N ILE A 16 11.52 20.26 1.19
CA ILE A 16 11.58 19.58 -0.12
C ILE A 16 12.34 20.48 -1.09
N CYS A 17 13.43 19.99 -1.66
CA CYS A 17 14.32 20.79 -2.51
C CYS A 17 14.36 20.25 -3.93
N LEU A 18 14.29 21.14 -4.92
CA LEU A 18 14.52 20.80 -6.32
C LEU A 18 16.00 20.49 -6.57
N GLN A 19 16.30 19.36 -7.20
CA GLN A 19 17.65 19.03 -7.67
C GLN A 19 17.86 19.57 -9.08
N HIS A 20 18.24 20.85 -9.20
CA HIS A 20 18.41 21.53 -10.49
C HIS A 20 19.35 20.79 -11.47
N HIS A 21 20.43 20.17 -11.00
CA HIS A 21 21.37 19.45 -11.86
C HIS A 21 20.85 18.08 -12.38
N LYS A 22 19.70 17.62 -11.87
CA LYS A 22 19.02 16.38 -12.29
C LYS A 22 17.59 16.66 -12.80
N SER A 23 17.31 17.91 -13.13
CA SER A 23 16.00 18.35 -13.61
C SER A 23 16.19 19.10 -14.90
N ASP A 24 15.22 19.00 -15.79
CA ASP A 24 15.20 19.69 -17.07
C ASP A 24 13.78 20.23 -17.38
N SER A 25 13.47 20.45 -18.66
CA SER A 25 12.17 20.96 -19.09
C SER A 25 11.03 19.94 -19.01
N GLN A 26 11.33 18.64 -18.87
CA GLN A 26 10.35 17.55 -18.84
C GLN A 26 10.36 16.78 -17.52
N GLU A 27 11.52 16.65 -16.88
CA GLU A 27 11.68 15.89 -15.64
C GLU A 27 12.12 16.78 -14.47
N VAL A 28 11.51 16.56 -13.31
CA VAL A 28 11.77 17.30 -12.07
C VAL A 28 12.18 16.31 -10.99
N THR A 29 13.42 16.42 -10.50
CA THR A 29 13.92 15.59 -9.39
C THR A 29 13.80 16.34 -8.07
N LEU A 30 13.03 15.79 -7.13
CA LEU A 30 12.86 16.33 -5.78
C LEU A 30 13.75 15.59 -4.75
N LYS A 31 14.31 16.33 -3.80
CA LYS A 31 15.09 15.81 -2.65
C LYS A 31 14.33 16.07 -1.34
N ASN A 32 14.57 15.22 -0.34
CA ASN A 32 13.94 15.26 0.99
C ASN A 32 12.41 15.11 0.94
N VAL A 33 11.94 14.24 0.03
CA VAL A 33 10.52 13.89 -0.09
C VAL A 33 10.10 13.07 1.14
N ASN A 34 8.97 13.42 1.73
CA ASN A 34 8.35 12.69 2.83
C ASN A 34 6.84 12.55 2.57
N LEU A 35 6.10 11.84 3.43
CA LEU A 35 4.67 11.58 3.23
C LEU A 35 3.83 12.86 3.03
N LYS A 36 4.20 13.96 3.68
CA LYS A 36 3.51 15.25 3.57
C LYS A 36 3.75 15.92 2.21
N ALA A 37 4.75 15.49 1.45
CA ALA A 37 4.99 15.98 0.09
C ALA A 37 3.91 15.54 -0.91
N SER A 38 2.99 14.63 -0.53
CA SER A 38 1.85 14.29 -1.37
C SER A 38 0.96 15.52 -1.62
N GLY A 39 0.59 15.77 -2.86
CA GLY A 39 -0.18 16.96 -3.22
C GLY A 39 -0.28 17.20 -4.73
N THR A 40 -0.93 18.29 -5.10
CA THR A 40 -0.97 18.74 -6.49
C THR A 40 0.20 19.69 -6.75
N TYR A 41 0.98 19.36 -7.76
CA TYR A 41 2.13 20.10 -8.23
C TYR A 41 1.76 20.81 -9.53
N ARG A 42 2.03 22.12 -9.61
CA ARG A 42 1.79 22.91 -10.81
C ARG A 42 3.12 23.22 -11.51
N CYS A 43 3.18 22.92 -12.80
CA CYS A 43 4.24 23.38 -13.70
C CYS A 43 3.73 24.63 -14.42
N GLU A 44 4.44 25.75 -14.29
CA GLU A 44 4.10 27.01 -14.94
C GLU A 44 5.23 27.50 -15.84
N VAL A 45 4.86 27.95 -17.04
CA VAL A 45 5.75 28.52 -18.06
C VAL A 45 5.24 29.91 -18.42
N SER A 46 6.06 30.93 -18.15
CA SER A 46 5.75 32.32 -18.51
C SER A 46 6.59 32.79 -19.68
N GLY A 47 5.93 33.42 -20.66
CA GLY A 47 6.58 34.14 -21.75
C GLY A 47 7.16 35.47 -21.27
N GLU A 48 8.18 35.96 -21.98
CA GLU A 48 8.82 37.25 -21.69
C GLU A 48 8.14 38.40 -22.46
N ALA A 49 8.67 39.62 -22.28
CA ALA A 49 8.20 40.80 -22.99
C ALA A 49 8.17 40.56 -24.51
N PRO A 50 7.17 41.12 -25.23
CA PRO A 50 6.12 42.03 -24.76
C PRO A 50 4.82 41.33 -24.31
N LEU A 51 4.68 40.01 -24.48
CA LEU A 51 3.40 39.32 -24.32
C LEU A 51 3.10 38.83 -22.90
N PHE A 52 4.11 38.53 -22.07
CA PHE A 52 3.95 38.12 -20.66
C PHE A 52 2.85 37.08 -20.37
N THR A 53 2.55 36.18 -21.32
CA THR A 53 1.52 35.13 -21.13
C THR A 53 2.06 33.96 -20.33
N SER A 54 1.26 33.40 -19.42
CA SER A 54 1.65 32.20 -18.67
C SER A 54 0.73 31.02 -18.99
N VAL A 55 1.31 29.85 -19.21
CA VAL A 55 0.59 28.57 -19.34
C VAL A 55 1.00 27.65 -18.21
N HIS A 56 0.07 26.84 -17.73
CA HIS A 56 0.35 25.90 -16.66
C HIS A 56 -0.30 24.54 -16.89
N GLY A 57 0.30 23.53 -16.28
CA GLY A 57 -0.27 22.20 -16.15
C GLY A 57 -0.16 21.76 -14.69
N GLU A 58 -1.02 20.83 -14.29
CA GLU A 58 -1.04 20.27 -12.93
C GLU A 58 -0.94 18.76 -12.97
N GLY A 59 -0.22 18.20 -11.99
CA GLY A 59 -0.12 16.77 -11.75
C GLY A 59 -0.25 16.49 -10.26
N ARG A 60 -0.92 15.40 -9.90
CA ARG A 60 -0.97 14.94 -8.51
C ARG A 60 0.25 14.07 -8.25
N MET A 61 0.88 14.20 -7.10
CA MET A 61 1.91 13.27 -6.63
C MET A 61 1.42 12.65 -5.34
N GLU A 62 1.51 11.34 -5.24
CA GLU A 62 1.20 10.58 -4.03
C GLU A 62 2.47 9.88 -3.58
N VAL A 63 2.91 10.17 -2.36
CA VAL A 63 4.08 9.52 -1.76
C VAL A 63 3.60 8.30 -0.99
N VAL A 64 4.07 7.13 -1.41
CA VAL A 64 3.82 5.87 -0.73
C VAL A 64 5.02 5.44 0.10
N ALA A 65 4.76 4.90 1.29
CA ALA A 65 5.75 4.18 2.08
C ALA A 65 5.44 2.69 1.99
N LEU A 66 6.36 1.93 1.38
CA LEU A 66 6.22 0.50 1.26
C LEU A 66 6.69 -0.18 2.55
N PRO A 67 6.04 -1.29 2.94
CA PRO A 67 6.49 -2.05 4.09
C PRO A 67 7.84 -2.71 3.78
N GLU A 68 8.74 -2.74 4.76
CA GLU A 68 10.04 -3.43 4.65
C GLU A 68 9.87 -4.96 4.66
N GLU A 69 8.79 -5.45 5.27
CA GLU A 69 8.47 -6.87 5.43
C GLU A 69 7.03 -7.14 4.98
N GLY A 70 6.82 -8.33 4.43
CA GLY A 70 5.50 -8.82 4.04
C GLY A 70 4.55 -9.03 5.23
N PRO A 71 3.28 -9.39 4.98
CA PRO A 71 2.35 -9.69 6.05
C PRO A 71 2.80 -10.92 6.85
N HIS A 72 2.47 -10.97 8.13
CA HIS A 72 2.75 -12.12 8.99
C HIS A 72 1.46 -12.71 9.54
N ILE A 73 1.42 -14.05 9.58
CA ILE A 73 0.29 -14.82 10.12
C ILE A 73 0.68 -15.36 11.51
N THR A 74 -0.18 -15.14 12.50
CA THR A 74 -0.05 -15.63 13.88
C THR A 74 -1.33 -16.33 14.33
N GLY A 75 -1.24 -17.10 15.43
CA GLY A 75 -2.35 -17.89 15.98
C GLY A 75 -2.44 -19.33 15.44
N GLN A 76 -1.58 -19.69 14.49
CA GLN A 76 -1.53 -21.05 13.93
C GLN A 76 -0.84 -22.05 14.86
N GLU A 77 -1.40 -23.25 14.91
CA GLU A 77 -0.80 -24.47 15.43
C GLU A 77 -0.41 -25.39 14.27
N ARG A 78 0.45 -26.39 14.54
CA ARG A 78 0.95 -27.29 13.50
C ARG A 78 -0.07 -28.35 13.06
N MET A 79 -0.99 -28.74 13.94
CA MET A 79 -1.89 -29.88 13.73
C MET A 79 -3.27 -29.54 14.27
N TYR A 80 -4.29 -29.75 13.44
CA TYR A 80 -5.69 -29.53 13.80
C TYR A 80 -6.54 -30.77 13.54
N GLN A 81 -7.58 -30.92 14.34
CA GLN A 81 -8.63 -31.91 14.18
C GLN A 81 -9.89 -31.27 13.59
N VAL A 82 -10.71 -32.10 12.95
CA VAL A 82 -12.05 -31.66 12.50
C VAL A 82 -12.88 -31.30 13.73
N GLY A 83 -13.52 -30.13 13.69
CA GLY A 83 -14.27 -29.54 14.80
C GLY A 83 -13.48 -28.54 15.64
N ASP A 84 -12.15 -28.43 15.44
CA ASP A 84 -11.35 -27.39 16.08
C ASP A 84 -11.77 -26.00 15.58
N VAL A 85 -11.69 -25.00 16.45
CA VAL A 85 -11.84 -23.59 16.05
C VAL A 85 -10.47 -22.95 16.01
N ILE A 86 -10.03 -22.55 14.81
CA ILE A 86 -8.78 -21.82 14.63
C ILE A 86 -9.03 -20.32 14.75
N SER A 87 -8.12 -19.61 15.40
CA SER A 87 -8.13 -18.14 15.47
C SER A 87 -6.81 -17.62 14.93
N LEU A 88 -6.85 -17.03 13.74
CA LEU A 88 -5.68 -16.54 13.02
C LEU A 88 -5.71 -15.02 12.90
N ASN A 89 -4.54 -14.40 13.05
CA ASN A 89 -4.34 -12.99 12.78
C ASN A 89 -3.34 -12.81 11.66
N CYS A 90 -3.69 -11.99 10.69
CA CYS A 90 -2.76 -11.47 9.70
C CYS A 90 -2.49 -10.00 9.96
N THR A 91 -1.23 -9.64 10.04
CA THR A 91 -0.79 -8.27 10.32
C THR A 91 0.15 -7.82 9.20
N SER A 92 -0.08 -6.63 8.66
CA SER A 92 0.78 -6.04 7.62
C SER A 92 2.05 -5.42 8.21
N GLY A 93 3.08 -5.27 7.38
CA GLY A 93 4.14 -4.31 7.67
C GLY A 93 3.61 -2.86 7.74
N LYS A 94 4.43 -1.95 8.29
CA LYS A 94 4.10 -0.51 8.37
C LYS A 94 4.16 0.09 6.98
N SER A 95 3.09 0.74 6.55
CA SER A 95 2.97 1.29 5.20
C SER A 95 2.14 2.58 5.16
N PHE A 96 2.23 3.30 4.05
CA PHE A 96 1.32 4.40 3.74
C PHE A 96 1.00 4.38 2.24
N PRO A 97 -0.27 4.32 1.82
CA PRO A 97 -1.47 4.13 2.66
C PRO A 97 -1.49 2.78 3.38
N ALA A 98 -2.44 2.58 4.30
CA ALA A 98 -2.62 1.29 4.97
C ALA A 98 -2.85 0.16 3.97
N ALA A 99 -2.12 -0.95 4.11
CA ALA A 99 -2.34 -2.12 3.28
C ALA A 99 -3.74 -2.71 3.52
N ARG A 100 -4.42 -3.13 2.45
CA ARG A 100 -5.64 -3.93 2.54
C ARG A 100 -5.24 -5.39 2.66
N LEU A 101 -5.72 -6.06 3.70
CA LEU A 101 -5.47 -7.48 3.91
C LEU A 101 -6.65 -8.33 3.43
N THR A 102 -6.37 -9.49 2.85
CA THR A 102 -7.39 -10.44 2.39
C THR A 102 -6.96 -11.87 2.70
N TRP A 103 -7.86 -12.63 3.31
CA TRP A 103 -7.67 -14.04 3.60
C TRP A 103 -8.10 -14.90 2.44
N TYR A 104 -7.38 -16.01 2.26
CA TYR A 104 -7.72 -17.09 1.35
C TYR A 104 -7.55 -18.43 2.04
N ILE A 105 -8.54 -19.31 1.86
CA ILE A 105 -8.48 -20.71 2.27
C ILE A 105 -8.50 -21.54 1.00
N ASN A 106 -7.46 -22.33 0.76
CA ASN A 106 -7.31 -23.16 -0.44
C ASN A 106 -7.56 -22.38 -1.75
N GLY A 107 -7.03 -21.16 -1.82
CA GLY A 107 -7.20 -20.26 -2.98
C GLY A 107 -8.54 -19.50 -3.05
N SER A 108 -9.52 -19.82 -2.20
CA SER A 108 -10.83 -19.13 -2.17
C SER A 108 -10.80 -17.97 -1.17
N PRO A 109 -11.21 -16.74 -1.57
CA PRO A 109 -11.22 -15.59 -0.66
C PRO A 109 -12.26 -15.77 0.43
N VAL A 110 -11.91 -15.37 1.67
CA VAL A 110 -12.83 -15.41 2.81
C VAL A 110 -12.88 -14.06 3.51
N MET A 111 -14.04 -13.76 4.09
CA MET A 111 -14.24 -12.52 4.85
C MET A 111 -13.56 -12.62 6.21
N PRO A 112 -12.86 -11.56 6.66
CA PRO A 112 -12.34 -11.50 8.01
C PRO A 112 -13.47 -11.30 9.02
N ASP A 113 -13.33 -11.86 10.22
CA ASP A 113 -14.24 -11.63 11.35
C ASP A 113 -14.13 -10.20 11.87
N TYR A 114 -12.92 -9.65 11.85
CA TYR A 114 -12.65 -8.28 12.24
C TYR A 114 -11.46 -7.72 11.48
N ASN A 115 -11.41 -6.39 11.39
CA ASN A 115 -10.29 -5.65 10.84
C ASN A 115 -9.95 -4.45 11.73
N ALA A 116 -8.68 -4.06 11.74
CA ALA A 116 -8.20 -2.91 12.48
C ALA A 116 -7.04 -2.25 11.74
N VAL A 117 -6.91 -0.93 11.88
CA VAL A 117 -5.77 -0.17 11.38
C VAL A 117 -5.15 0.58 12.55
N VAL A 118 -3.87 0.35 12.78
CA VAL A 118 -3.09 0.99 13.84
C VAL A 118 -2.14 1.98 13.20
N GLN A 119 -2.17 3.23 13.65
CA GLN A 119 -1.27 4.27 13.18
C GLN A 119 -0.08 4.46 14.13
N HIS A 120 1.13 4.51 13.59
CA HIS A 120 2.36 4.71 14.35
C HIS A 120 3.33 5.63 13.58
N HIS A 121 3.60 6.81 14.12
CA HIS A 121 4.47 7.84 13.50
C HIS A 121 4.13 8.15 12.02
N GLY A 122 2.84 8.23 11.68
CA GLY A 122 2.38 8.55 10.33
C GLY A 122 2.31 7.36 9.36
N LEU A 123 2.88 6.20 9.72
CA LEU A 123 2.67 4.94 9.02
C LEU A 123 1.51 4.17 9.62
N MET A 124 0.96 3.24 8.85
CA MET A 124 -0.21 2.44 9.22
C MET A 124 0.10 0.94 9.12
N THR A 125 -0.39 0.19 10.08
CA THR A 125 -0.36 -1.28 10.11
C THR A 125 -1.80 -1.77 10.15
N SER A 126 -2.17 -2.63 9.20
CA SER A 126 -3.49 -3.27 9.16
C SER A 126 -3.41 -4.64 9.84
N VAL A 127 -4.49 -5.03 10.51
CA VAL A 127 -4.67 -6.35 11.10
C VAL A 127 -6.03 -6.89 10.69
N VAL A 128 -6.11 -8.14 10.27
CA VAL A 128 -7.36 -8.86 10.03
C VAL A 128 -7.37 -10.19 10.76
N GLY A 129 -8.46 -10.48 11.46
CA GLY A 129 -8.66 -11.74 12.17
C GLY A 129 -9.58 -12.69 11.42
N LEU A 130 -9.37 -13.99 11.61
CA LEU A 130 -10.18 -15.07 11.07
C LEU A 130 -10.43 -16.12 12.16
N ASN A 131 -11.69 -16.40 12.42
CA ASN A 131 -12.15 -17.53 13.22
C ASN A 131 -12.82 -18.54 12.29
N LEU A 132 -12.29 -19.76 12.25
CA LEU A 132 -12.76 -20.80 11.34
C LEU A 132 -12.92 -22.11 12.10
N GLU A 133 -14.10 -22.71 11.98
CA GLU A 133 -14.32 -24.10 12.38
C GLU A 133 -13.74 -25.04 11.32
N VAL A 134 -12.86 -25.95 11.74
CA VAL A 134 -12.17 -26.88 10.85
C VAL A 134 -13.13 -27.97 10.41
N MET A 135 -13.52 -27.93 9.13
CA MET A 135 -14.39 -28.93 8.52
C MET A 135 -13.60 -29.87 7.59
N PRO A 136 -14.10 -31.10 7.31
CA PRO A 136 -13.39 -32.06 6.47
C PRO A 136 -13.03 -31.54 5.08
N HIS A 137 -13.91 -30.71 4.49
CA HIS A 137 -13.73 -30.16 3.14
C HIS A 137 -12.62 -29.09 3.07
N HIS A 138 -12.14 -28.58 4.21
CA HIS A 138 -11.03 -27.65 4.24
C HIS A 138 -9.67 -28.35 4.01
N PHE A 139 -9.58 -29.66 4.23
CA PHE A 139 -8.35 -30.41 3.98
C PHE A 139 -8.34 -30.96 2.56
N LEU A 140 -7.50 -30.38 1.72
CA LEU A 140 -7.23 -30.86 0.37
C LEU A 140 -5.90 -31.61 0.39
N SER A 141 -5.89 -32.88 0.00
CA SER A 141 -4.67 -33.70 0.01
C SER A 141 -3.94 -33.68 1.37
N GLY A 142 -4.69 -33.73 2.49
CA GLY A 142 -4.16 -33.82 3.85
C GLY A 142 -3.71 -32.51 4.49
N HIS A 143 -3.89 -31.36 3.83
CA HIS A 143 -3.55 -30.05 4.39
C HIS A 143 -4.58 -28.99 4.02
N MET A 144 -4.67 -27.96 4.85
CA MET A 144 -5.43 -26.74 4.59
C MET A 144 -4.44 -25.60 4.36
N GLN A 145 -4.50 -24.96 3.19
CA GLN A 145 -3.65 -23.81 2.86
C GLN A 145 -4.34 -22.52 3.29
N ILE A 146 -3.68 -21.75 4.14
CA ILE A 146 -4.11 -20.41 4.56
C ILE A 146 -3.14 -19.39 3.98
N ARG A 147 -3.68 -18.44 3.22
CA ARG A 147 -2.91 -17.36 2.60
C ARG A 147 -3.48 -16.01 2.97
N CYS A 148 -2.62 -15.12 3.44
CA CYS A 148 -2.95 -13.71 3.64
C CYS A 148 -2.24 -12.86 2.57
N VAL A 149 -3.01 -12.02 1.88
CA VAL A 149 -2.49 -11.11 0.86
C VAL A 149 -2.61 -9.68 1.36
N ALA A 150 -1.52 -8.92 1.26
CA ALA A 150 -1.46 -7.49 1.55
C ALA A 150 -1.35 -6.70 0.25
N THR A 151 -2.30 -5.79 0.01
CA THR A 151 -2.33 -4.96 -1.19
C THR A 151 -2.25 -3.48 -0.82
N ILE A 152 -1.34 -2.75 -1.46
CA ILE A 152 -1.26 -1.29 -1.40
C ILE A 152 -1.60 -0.75 -2.79
N SER A 153 -2.61 0.09 -2.88
CA SER A 153 -3.03 0.71 -4.14
C SER A 153 -2.92 2.22 -4.05
N THR A 154 -2.39 2.84 -5.10
CA THR A 154 -2.37 4.30 -5.26
C THR A 154 -3.63 4.77 -5.99
N THR A 155 -3.96 6.04 -5.81
CA THR A 155 -5.09 6.65 -6.51
C THR A 155 -4.79 6.75 -8.02
N PRO A 156 -5.63 6.19 -8.91
CA PRO A 156 -5.44 6.31 -10.34
C PRO A 156 -5.52 7.79 -10.76
N GLN A 157 -4.46 8.30 -11.40
CA GLN A 157 -4.47 9.66 -11.92
C GLN A 157 -5.21 9.72 -13.26
N HIS A 158 -6.16 10.64 -13.38
CA HIS A 158 -6.84 10.91 -14.64
C HIS A 158 -5.84 11.49 -15.64
N GLY A 159 -5.64 10.82 -16.78
CA GLY A 159 -4.92 11.38 -17.93
C GLY A 159 -3.50 10.87 -18.19
N HIS A 160 -2.97 9.93 -17.40
CA HIS A 160 -1.69 9.28 -17.71
C HIS A 160 -1.89 7.79 -18.00
N HIS A 161 -1.28 7.31 -19.10
CA HIS A 161 -1.46 5.97 -19.65
C HIS A 161 -0.68 4.88 -18.89
N ASP A 162 -0.22 5.18 -17.67
CA ASP A 162 0.41 4.24 -16.76
C ASP A 162 -0.50 3.98 -15.57
N ARG A 163 -1.26 2.88 -15.64
CA ARG A 163 -1.95 2.33 -14.48
C ARG A 163 -0.86 1.80 -13.52
N ALA A 164 -0.61 2.52 -12.44
CA ALA A 164 0.20 1.99 -11.35
C ALA A 164 -0.45 0.68 -10.87
N LEU A 165 0.25 -0.44 -11.05
CA LEU A 165 -0.21 -1.74 -10.59
C LEU A 165 -0.23 -1.73 -9.05
N PRO A 166 -1.23 -2.37 -8.42
CA PRO A 166 -1.23 -2.56 -6.98
C PRO A 166 0.05 -3.28 -6.56
N LEU A 167 0.68 -2.79 -5.49
CA LEU A 167 1.79 -3.48 -4.87
C LEU A 167 1.20 -4.56 -3.97
N GLU A 168 1.58 -5.80 -4.23
CA GLU A 168 1.04 -6.98 -3.56
C GLU A 168 2.17 -7.82 -2.99
N ASP A 169 2.00 -8.23 -1.73
CA ASP A 169 2.84 -9.25 -1.08
C ASP A 169 1.92 -10.20 -0.30
N ASN A 170 2.39 -11.40 0.00
CA ASN A 170 1.57 -12.41 0.66
C ASN A 170 2.37 -13.32 1.58
N ARG A 171 1.64 -13.98 2.48
CA ARG A 171 2.16 -15.01 3.36
C ARG A 171 1.26 -16.23 3.33
N GLU A 172 1.87 -17.40 3.21
CA GLU A 172 1.20 -18.69 3.20
C GLU A 172 1.64 -19.56 4.38
N VAL A 173 0.70 -20.31 4.93
CA VAL A 173 0.94 -21.36 5.92
C VAL A 173 0.08 -22.59 5.59
N PHE A 174 0.62 -23.77 5.88
CA PHE A 174 -0.03 -25.05 5.65
C PHE A 174 -0.35 -25.69 7.00
N LEU A 175 -1.63 -25.97 7.23
CA LEU A 175 -2.14 -26.56 8.45
C LEU A 175 -2.44 -28.04 8.18
N LEU A 176 -1.84 -28.93 8.97
CA LEU A 176 -1.94 -30.37 8.76
C LEU A 176 -3.09 -30.96 9.58
N SER A 177 -3.77 -31.97 9.02
CA SER A 177 -4.73 -32.76 9.80
C SER A 177 -4.00 -33.67 10.77
N ARG A 178 -4.43 -33.71 12.04
CA ARG A 178 -3.98 -34.74 12.98
C ARG A 178 -4.67 -36.06 12.61
N HIS A 179 -3.88 -37.04 12.15
CA HIS A 179 -4.39 -38.40 11.96
C HIS A 179 -4.39 -39.12 13.32
N GLU A 180 -5.54 -39.68 13.69
CA GLU A 180 -5.64 -40.68 14.76
C GLU A 180 -5.17 -42.05 14.28
#